data_AF-A0A6M3XXD2-F1
#
_entry.id   AF-A0A6M3XXD2-F1
#
_cell.length_a   1.000
_cell.length_b   1.000
_cell.length_c   1.000
_cell.angle_alpha   90.00
_cell.angle_beta   90.00
_cell.angle_gamma   90.00
#
_symmetry.space_group_name_H-M   'P 1'
#
loop_
_entity.id
_entity.type
_entity.pdbx_description
1 polymer ?
#
loop_
_entity_poly.entity_id
_entity_poly.type
_entity_poly.pdbx_seq_one_letter_code
_entity_poly.pdbx_strand_id
1 'polypeptide(L)'
;MQVIQGHFEGTGAALYLQLGCIPYQIRIYNLGGATPDEIIWDRGMAVDILTTEGLVRTGDGGAVVDNVFGAGISPYYGGELLTSTNQTDVTYGGGVYIERDDTNYKSYPNAAAGISGDAATVDITTWTLDTAATPTGHFNGDVTGTYIGPGSEIRIVSGGGSGKHTYRAWIQTLTAGQGVTANEVRLSWAVPSGRVDFIGGQYGYKPSAIGTVTKPGIVLNMITPINVDAEHHCFTALCPG
;
A
#
# COMPACT_ATOMS: atom_id res chain seq x y z
N MET A 1 -3.07 -16.10 -15.33
CA MET A 1 -2.08 -15.78 -14.30
C MET A 1 -2.06 -14.28 -14.13
N GLN A 2 -2.31 -13.81 -12.91
CA GLN A 2 -2.43 -12.38 -12.60
C GLN A 2 -1.27 -11.96 -11.69
N VAL A 3 -0.67 -10.81 -11.98
CA VAL A 3 0.28 -10.17 -11.07
C VAL A 3 -0.50 -9.19 -10.20
N ILE A 4 -0.39 -9.34 -8.88
CA ILE A 4 -0.93 -8.40 -7.89
C ILE A 4 0.26 -7.71 -7.23
N GLN A 5 0.20 -6.39 -7.16
CA GLN A 5 1.23 -5.56 -6.53
C GLN A 5 0.55 -4.55 -5.61
N GLY A 6 1.26 -4.15 -4.59
CA GLY A 6 0.77 -3.16 -3.64
C GLY A 6 1.83 -2.77 -2.64
N HIS A 7 1.43 -1.86 -1.77
CA HIS A 7 2.19 -1.42 -0.62
C HIS A 7 1.23 -1.29 0.56
N PHE A 8 1.76 -1.47 1.76
CA PHE A 8 1.02 -1.44 3.02
C PHE A 8 1.92 -0.92 4.13
N GLU A 9 1.32 -0.59 5.27
CA GLU A 9 2.02 -0.29 6.51
C GLU A 9 2.12 -1.54 7.36
N GLY A 10 3.31 -1.82 7.87
CA GLY A 10 3.52 -2.96 8.75
C GLY A 10 2.90 -2.72 10.12
N THR A 11 2.53 -3.81 10.79
CA THR A 11 1.65 -3.75 11.97
C THR A 11 2.28 -4.27 13.25
N GLY A 12 3.52 -4.79 13.18
CA GLY A 12 4.17 -5.42 14.33
C GLY A 12 3.51 -6.72 14.80
N ALA A 13 2.58 -7.29 14.04
CA ALA A 13 1.79 -8.47 14.40
C ALA A 13 1.70 -9.47 13.23
N ALA A 14 0.96 -10.59 13.40
CA ALA A 14 0.64 -11.43 12.26
C ALA A 14 -0.31 -10.68 11.31
N LEU A 15 0.07 -10.56 10.03
CA LEU A 15 -0.67 -9.79 9.03
C LEU A 15 -1.33 -10.71 7.99
N TYR A 16 -2.61 -10.53 7.75
CA TYR A 16 -3.41 -11.25 6.76
C TYR A 16 -3.64 -10.36 5.55
N LEU A 17 -2.88 -10.64 4.48
CA LEU A 17 -2.98 -9.92 3.22
C LEU A 17 -4.02 -10.60 2.32
N GLN A 18 -5.20 -9.98 2.22
CA GLN A 18 -6.34 -10.54 1.49
C GLN A 18 -6.26 -10.19 -0.01
N LEU A 19 -5.74 -11.14 -0.78
CA LEU A 19 -5.47 -10.97 -2.22
C LEU A 19 -6.67 -11.35 -3.10
N GLY A 20 -7.65 -12.09 -2.56
CA GLY A 20 -8.72 -12.73 -3.35
C GLY A 20 -8.29 -14.03 -4.01
N CYS A 21 -7.06 -14.50 -3.76
CA CYS A 21 -6.46 -15.71 -4.30
C CYS A 21 -5.31 -16.17 -3.39
N ILE A 22 -5.03 -17.47 -3.40
CA ILE A 22 -3.77 -17.98 -2.83
C ILE A 22 -2.70 -17.85 -3.92
N PRO A 23 -1.63 -17.06 -3.71
CA PRO A 23 -0.60 -16.89 -4.73
C PRO A 23 0.21 -18.18 -4.91
N TYR A 24 0.80 -18.34 -6.09
CA TYR A 24 1.84 -19.34 -6.34
C TYR A 24 3.20 -18.86 -5.83
N GLN A 25 3.43 -17.56 -5.87
CA GLN A 25 4.64 -16.93 -5.37
C GLN A 25 4.28 -15.57 -4.81
N ILE A 26 4.91 -15.19 -3.70
CA ILE A 26 4.87 -13.83 -3.18
C ILE A 26 6.27 -13.40 -2.73
N ARG A 27 6.54 -12.12 -2.92
CA ARG A 27 7.75 -11.46 -2.43
C ARG A 27 7.35 -10.16 -1.78
N ILE A 28 7.86 -9.94 -0.57
CA ILE A 28 7.58 -8.74 0.24
C ILE A 28 8.92 -8.10 0.59
N TYR A 29 8.98 -6.78 0.46
CA TYR A 29 10.12 -5.97 0.89
C TYR A 29 9.69 -5.04 2.00
N ASN A 30 10.50 -4.96 3.05
CA ASN A 30 10.44 -3.90 4.02
C ASN A 30 11.33 -2.73 3.56
N LEU A 31 10.76 -1.53 3.44
CA LEU A 31 11.42 -0.33 2.94
C LEU A 31 11.78 0.66 4.06
N GLY A 32 11.60 0.30 5.34
CA GLY A 32 11.92 1.17 6.48
C GLY A 32 13.41 1.47 6.66
N GLY A 33 14.28 0.55 6.21
CA GLY A 33 15.73 0.68 6.29
C GLY A 33 16.40 1.28 5.05
N ALA A 34 17.68 1.66 5.19
CA ALA A 34 18.53 2.05 4.04
C ALA A 34 18.76 0.90 3.04
N THR A 35 18.62 -0.34 3.51
CA THR A 35 18.72 -1.57 2.73
C THR A 35 17.47 -2.40 2.99
N PRO A 36 16.64 -2.69 1.97
CA PRO A 36 15.40 -3.42 2.19
C PRO A 36 15.62 -4.84 2.70
N ASP A 37 14.89 -5.24 3.72
CA ASP A 37 14.73 -6.66 4.07
C ASP A 37 13.71 -7.30 3.13
N GLU A 38 13.87 -8.57 2.82
CA GLU A 38 13.01 -9.30 1.88
C GLU A 38 12.62 -10.66 2.42
N ILE A 39 11.37 -11.04 2.19
CA ILE A 39 10.89 -12.42 2.31
C ILE A 39 10.30 -12.89 0.98
N ILE A 40 10.65 -14.11 0.58
CA ILE A 40 10.13 -14.77 -0.61
C ILE A 40 9.48 -16.08 -0.18
N TRP A 41 8.28 -16.33 -0.71
CA TRP A 41 7.62 -17.61 -0.59
C TRP A 41 7.13 -18.08 -1.95
N ASP A 42 7.31 -19.36 -2.23
CA ASP A 42 6.75 -20.05 -3.39
C ASP A 42 6.02 -21.31 -2.91
N ARG A 43 4.90 -21.64 -3.55
CA ARG A 43 4.13 -22.86 -3.22
C ARG A 43 4.97 -24.13 -3.27
N GLY A 44 6.01 -24.16 -4.11
CA GLY A 44 6.93 -25.27 -4.24
C GLY A 44 7.79 -25.48 -2.99
N MET A 45 7.98 -24.45 -2.15
CA MET A 45 8.70 -24.56 -0.88
C MET A 45 7.92 -25.38 0.16
N ALA A 46 6.59 -25.51 0.02
CA ALA A 46 5.76 -26.31 0.91
C ALA A 46 6.09 -27.83 0.88
N VAL A 47 6.91 -28.29 -0.08
CA VAL A 47 7.37 -29.68 -0.14
C VAL A 47 8.54 -29.99 0.81
N ASP A 48 9.20 -28.95 1.32
CA ASP A 48 10.39 -29.06 2.17
C ASP A 48 10.11 -28.44 3.54
N ILE A 49 10.38 -29.21 4.60
CA ILE A 49 10.10 -28.82 5.98
C ILE A 49 10.94 -27.63 6.44
N LEU A 50 12.12 -27.41 5.84
CA LEU A 50 13.01 -26.32 6.20
C LEU A 50 12.55 -24.99 5.59
N THR A 51 12.01 -25.02 4.37
CA THR A 51 11.65 -23.81 3.62
C THR A 51 10.15 -23.55 3.53
N THR A 52 9.31 -24.34 4.22
CA THR A 52 7.84 -24.34 4.08
C THR A 52 7.22 -22.94 4.15
N GLU A 53 7.77 -22.06 4.99
CA GLU A 53 7.27 -20.70 5.19
C GLU A 53 8.14 -19.60 4.56
N GLY A 54 8.97 -19.97 3.60
CA GLY A 54 9.74 -19.06 2.78
C GLY A 54 11.17 -18.84 3.24
N LEU A 55 11.84 -17.96 2.52
CA LEU A 55 13.22 -17.57 2.71
C LEU A 55 13.28 -16.08 3.03
N VAL A 56 14.07 -15.71 4.03
CA VAL A 56 14.30 -14.31 4.40
C VAL A 56 15.73 -13.91 4.03
N ARG A 57 15.88 -12.65 3.63
CA ARG A 57 17.17 -11.98 3.45
C ARG A 57 17.12 -10.64 4.17
N THR A 58 18.12 -10.39 5.00
CA THR A 58 18.17 -9.20 5.84
C THR A 58 19.28 -8.24 5.38
N GLY A 59 18.90 -6.99 5.08
CA GLY A 59 19.79 -5.95 4.61
C GLY A 59 20.62 -6.29 3.36
N ASP A 60 21.62 -5.46 3.08
CA ASP A 60 22.55 -5.68 1.96
C ASP A 60 23.61 -6.73 2.30
N GLY A 61 23.75 -7.73 1.44
CA GLY A 61 24.70 -8.83 1.63
C GLY A 61 24.33 -9.86 2.71
N GLY A 62 23.13 -9.78 3.31
CA GLY A 62 22.63 -10.77 4.25
C GLY A 62 22.53 -12.16 3.63
N ALA A 63 22.87 -13.19 4.42
CA ALA A 63 22.64 -14.57 4.02
C ALA A 63 21.13 -14.81 3.84
N VAL A 64 20.78 -15.64 2.86
CA VAL A 64 19.41 -16.15 2.73
C VAL A 64 19.23 -17.23 3.80
N VAL A 65 18.23 -17.06 4.65
CA VAL A 65 17.95 -17.95 5.78
C VAL A 65 16.55 -18.54 5.65
N ASP A 66 16.43 -19.81 6.02
CA ASP A 66 15.19 -20.55 6.09
C ASP A 66 14.33 -20.06 7.26
N ASN A 67 13.02 -19.92 7.04
CA ASN A 67 12.10 -19.58 8.11
C ASN A 67 11.67 -20.82 8.89
N VAL A 68 11.71 -20.71 10.22
CA VAL A 68 11.09 -21.70 11.11
C VAL A 68 9.58 -21.70 10.91
N PHE A 69 8.96 -22.86 11.03
CA PHE A 69 7.51 -23.01 10.98
C PHE A 69 6.83 -22.10 12.03
N GLY A 70 5.76 -21.41 11.64
CA GLY A 70 5.07 -20.38 12.40
C GLY A 70 5.68 -18.97 12.34
N ALA A 71 6.77 -18.74 11.59
CA ALA A 71 7.48 -17.46 11.57
C ALA A 71 7.63 -16.81 10.18
N GLY A 72 7.12 -17.43 9.12
CA GLY A 72 7.21 -16.92 7.75
C GLY A 72 5.86 -16.63 7.10
N ILE A 73 5.73 -16.98 5.82
CA ILE A 73 4.53 -16.83 5.02
C ILE A 73 3.80 -18.17 4.91
N SER A 74 2.49 -18.15 5.16
CA SER A 74 1.63 -19.32 5.00
C SER A 74 0.36 -18.98 4.19
N PRO A 75 -0.18 -19.92 3.40
CA PRO A 75 -1.47 -19.72 2.72
C PRO A 75 -2.59 -19.41 3.71
N TYR A 76 -3.44 -18.44 3.37
CA TYR A 76 -4.65 -18.12 4.11
C TYR A 76 -5.87 -18.32 3.21
N TYR A 77 -6.80 -19.17 3.63
CA TYR A 77 -7.96 -19.54 2.79
C TYR A 77 -9.15 -18.57 2.91
N GLY A 78 -9.14 -17.67 3.90
CA GLY A 78 -10.25 -16.76 4.16
C GLY A 78 -11.51 -17.48 4.66
N GLY A 79 -12.65 -16.78 4.60
CA GLY A 79 -13.97 -17.29 5.00
C GLY A 79 -14.38 -16.95 6.44
N GLU A 80 -13.54 -16.25 7.18
CA GLU A 80 -13.82 -15.82 8.55
C GLU A 80 -14.62 -14.51 8.53
N LEU A 81 -15.62 -14.38 9.40
CA LEU A 81 -16.29 -13.10 9.62
C LEU A 81 -15.40 -12.24 10.53
N LEU A 82 -15.02 -11.06 10.07
CA LEU A 82 -14.29 -10.10 10.89
C LEU A 82 -15.21 -9.51 11.96
N THR A 83 -14.72 -9.53 13.19
CA THR A 83 -15.35 -8.99 14.40
C THR A 83 -14.34 -8.10 15.11
N SER A 84 -14.78 -7.34 16.11
CA SER A 84 -13.85 -6.57 16.96
C SER A 84 -12.87 -7.43 17.75
N THR A 85 -13.03 -8.76 17.76
CA THR A 85 -12.12 -9.69 18.44
C THR A 85 -10.88 -10.01 17.62
N ASN A 86 -11.03 -10.22 16.30
CA ASN A 86 -9.93 -10.60 15.42
C ASN A 86 -9.39 -9.41 14.61
N GLN A 87 -10.22 -8.40 14.33
CA GLN A 87 -9.79 -7.10 13.79
C GLN A 87 -10.01 -6.04 14.85
N THR A 88 -9.00 -5.80 15.69
CA THR A 88 -9.09 -4.86 16.81
C THR A 88 -8.92 -3.40 16.39
N ASP A 89 -8.35 -3.15 15.20
CA ASP A 89 -8.11 -1.83 14.66
C ASP A 89 -8.56 -1.75 13.20
N VAL A 90 -9.26 -0.67 12.86
CA VAL A 90 -9.75 -0.36 11.51
C VAL A 90 -9.33 1.06 11.09
N THR A 91 -8.34 1.63 11.77
CA THR A 91 -7.72 2.90 11.40
C THR A 91 -6.86 2.72 10.16
N TYR A 92 -6.92 3.67 9.23
CA TYR A 92 -6.11 3.61 8.02
C TYR A 92 -4.62 3.50 8.34
N GLY A 93 -3.92 2.53 7.72
CA GLY A 93 -2.54 2.17 8.08
C GLY A 93 -2.40 1.13 9.19
N GLY A 94 -3.49 0.84 9.92
CA GLY A 94 -3.51 -0.16 10.98
C GLY A 94 -4.17 -1.49 10.58
N GLY A 95 -4.54 -2.25 11.61
CA GLY A 95 -5.29 -3.50 11.50
C GLY A 95 -4.49 -4.69 10.98
N VAL A 96 -4.87 -5.91 11.38
CA VAL A 96 -4.12 -7.14 11.03
C VAL A 96 -4.69 -7.85 9.80
N TYR A 97 -5.94 -7.60 9.45
CA TYR A 97 -6.54 -8.04 8.19
C TYR A 97 -6.63 -6.85 7.25
N ILE A 98 -5.90 -6.92 6.13
CA ILE A 98 -5.86 -5.85 5.14
C ILE A 98 -6.33 -6.34 3.77
N GLU A 99 -7.02 -5.48 3.04
CA GLU A 99 -7.51 -5.71 1.68
C GLU A 99 -7.12 -4.58 0.75
N ARG A 100 -7.21 -4.84 -0.55
CA ARG A 100 -6.87 -3.87 -1.59
C ARG A 100 -7.71 -2.59 -1.45
N ASP A 101 -7.05 -1.46 -1.59
CA ASP A 101 -7.68 -0.15 -1.56
C ASP A 101 -7.75 0.48 -2.96
N ASP A 102 -8.90 0.35 -3.61
CA ASP A 102 -9.18 0.97 -4.91
C ASP A 102 -9.95 2.30 -4.79
N THR A 103 -10.00 2.88 -3.59
CA THR A 103 -10.78 4.09 -3.30
C THR A 103 -10.13 5.32 -3.94
N ASN A 104 -10.95 6.17 -4.56
CA ASN A 104 -10.50 7.47 -5.05
C ASN A 104 -10.70 8.53 -3.96
N TYR A 105 -9.63 8.88 -3.27
CA TYR A 105 -9.64 9.82 -2.14
C TYR A 105 -9.68 11.29 -2.55
N LYS A 106 -9.61 11.62 -3.84
CA LYS A 106 -9.58 13.01 -4.31
C LYS A 106 -10.83 13.83 -3.92
N SER A 107 -11.95 13.17 -3.63
CA SER A 107 -13.25 13.79 -3.32
C SER A 107 -14.00 13.02 -2.23
N TYR A 108 -13.28 12.30 -1.37
CA TYR A 108 -13.88 11.31 -0.47
C TYR A 108 -14.23 11.94 0.88
N PRO A 109 -15.51 12.07 1.25
CA PRO A 109 -15.85 12.61 2.56
C PRO A 109 -15.45 11.64 3.68
N ASN A 110 -15.08 12.20 4.82
CA ASN A 110 -14.76 11.48 6.05
C ASN A 110 -15.89 10.46 6.37
N ALA A 111 -15.54 9.19 6.65
CA ALA A 111 -16.40 8.08 7.10
C ALA A 111 -17.08 7.11 6.08
N ALA A 112 -16.83 7.16 4.77
CA ALA A 112 -17.59 6.30 3.82
C ALA A 112 -17.07 4.84 3.63
N ALA A 113 -15.95 4.42 4.24
CA ALA A 113 -15.29 3.12 3.95
C ALA A 113 -15.36 2.08 5.08
N GLY A 114 -16.10 2.32 6.17
CA GLY A 114 -16.13 1.41 7.33
C GLY A 114 -14.80 1.32 8.09
N ILE A 115 -13.87 2.22 7.78
CA ILE A 115 -12.55 2.41 8.40
C ILE A 115 -12.41 3.87 8.86
N SER A 116 -11.58 4.14 9.86
CA SER A 116 -11.35 5.49 10.39
C SER A 116 -10.20 6.21 9.68
N GLY A 117 -10.44 7.45 9.29
CA GLY A 117 -9.49 8.34 8.62
C GLY A 117 -10.22 9.42 7.81
N ASP A 118 -9.49 10.39 7.30
CA ASP A 118 -10.03 11.55 6.58
C ASP A 118 -9.29 11.82 5.26
N ALA A 119 -10.02 12.38 4.29
CA ALA A 119 -9.45 12.83 3.03
C ALA A 119 -9.24 14.36 3.04
N ALA A 120 -9.03 14.94 1.87
CA ALA A 120 -8.99 16.39 1.71
C ALA A 120 -10.35 17.03 2.08
N THR A 121 -10.31 18.22 2.69
CA THR A 121 -11.52 19.01 3.04
C THR A 121 -12.19 19.63 1.83
N VAL A 122 -11.49 19.66 0.70
CA VAL A 122 -11.95 20.14 -0.60
C VAL A 122 -11.52 19.15 -1.67
N ASP A 123 -12.31 19.06 -2.75
CA ASP A 123 -11.98 18.18 -3.87
C ASP A 123 -10.64 18.58 -4.52
N ILE A 124 -9.74 17.60 -4.63
CA ILE A 124 -8.48 17.73 -5.34
C ILE A 124 -8.72 17.41 -6.81
N THR A 125 -8.84 18.47 -7.61
CA THR A 125 -9.22 18.41 -9.03
C THR A 125 -8.10 18.84 -9.96
N THR A 126 -7.10 19.56 -9.47
CA THR A 126 -6.05 20.17 -10.30
C THR A 126 -4.68 19.91 -9.68
N TRP A 127 -3.76 19.53 -10.55
CA TRP A 127 -2.33 19.47 -10.29
C TRP A 127 -1.64 20.60 -11.05
N THR A 128 -0.83 21.38 -10.35
CA THR A 128 0.01 22.42 -10.95
C THR A 128 1.47 22.07 -10.72
N LEU A 129 2.20 21.83 -11.80
CA LEU A 129 3.65 21.68 -11.77
C LEU A 129 4.29 23.07 -11.62
N ASP A 130 5.17 23.24 -10.64
CA ASP A 130 5.80 24.55 -10.39
C ASP A 130 6.90 24.86 -11.40
N THR A 131 7.71 23.87 -11.76
CA THR A 131 8.79 24.02 -12.74
C THR A 131 9.03 22.70 -13.48
N ALA A 132 9.24 22.75 -14.79
CA ALA A 132 9.42 21.55 -15.62
C ALA A 132 10.65 20.69 -15.25
N ALA A 133 11.60 21.25 -14.51
CA ALA A 133 12.85 20.59 -14.11
C ALA A 133 12.73 19.79 -12.80
N THR A 134 11.69 20.02 -12.01
CA THR A 134 11.52 19.37 -10.70
C THR A 134 10.19 18.64 -10.64
N PRO A 135 10.08 17.52 -9.91
CA PRO A 135 8.82 16.82 -9.75
C PRO A 135 7.92 17.47 -8.68
N THR A 136 8.05 18.77 -8.46
CA THR A 136 7.40 19.53 -7.39
C THR A 136 6.26 20.38 -7.95
N GLY A 137 5.19 20.49 -7.17
CA GLY A 137 4.00 21.21 -7.54
C GLY A 137 3.02 21.29 -6.38
N HIS A 138 1.79 21.69 -6.68
CA HIS A 138 0.74 21.85 -5.68
C HIS A 138 -0.62 21.43 -6.21
N PHE A 139 -1.51 21.09 -5.29
CA PHE A 139 -2.92 20.85 -5.56
C PHE A 139 -3.74 22.14 -5.47
N ASN A 140 -4.97 22.13 -6.00
CA ASN A 140 -5.93 23.24 -5.82
C ASN A 140 -6.54 23.31 -4.41
N GLY A 141 -6.12 22.46 -3.49
CA GLY A 141 -6.75 22.28 -2.19
C GLY A 141 -5.76 21.75 -1.16
N ASP A 142 -6.07 22.01 0.11
CA ASP A 142 -5.27 21.48 1.20
C ASP A 142 -5.63 20.02 1.47
N VAL A 143 -4.61 19.17 1.55
CA VAL A 143 -4.75 17.78 1.91
C VAL A 143 -4.39 17.69 3.38
N THR A 144 -5.39 17.62 4.26
CA THR A 144 -5.20 17.65 5.72
C THR A 144 -5.50 16.31 6.39
N GLY A 145 -5.71 15.25 5.61
CA GLY A 145 -6.22 13.98 6.12
C GLY A 145 -5.25 12.80 6.02
N THR A 146 -5.62 11.69 6.66
CA THR A 146 -4.81 10.48 6.81
C THR A 146 -4.79 9.57 5.58
N TYR A 147 -5.73 9.72 4.64
CA TYR A 147 -5.79 8.83 3.48
C TYR A 147 -4.77 9.18 2.39
N ILE A 148 -4.39 10.44 2.23
CA ILE A 148 -3.52 10.88 1.12
C ILE A 148 -2.18 11.31 1.71
N GLY A 149 -1.08 10.70 1.24
CA GLY A 149 0.25 10.96 1.75
C GLY A 149 1.35 10.36 0.88
N PRO A 150 2.60 10.34 1.35
CA PRO A 150 3.70 9.63 0.68
C PRO A 150 3.36 8.16 0.41
N GLY A 151 3.40 7.73 -0.85
CA GLY A 151 2.95 6.41 -1.29
C GLY A 151 1.68 6.44 -2.13
N SER A 152 0.85 7.48 -2.00
CA SER A 152 -0.38 7.62 -2.79
C SER A 152 -0.10 7.67 -4.29
N GLU A 153 -0.78 6.80 -5.06
CA GLU A 153 -0.82 6.90 -6.52
C GLU A 153 -1.68 8.10 -6.92
N ILE A 154 -1.18 8.92 -7.83
CA ILE A 154 -1.94 9.98 -8.46
C ILE A 154 -2.07 9.74 -9.96
N ARG A 155 -3.26 9.98 -10.51
CA ARG A 155 -3.52 10.01 -11.95
C ARG A 155 -3.85 11.43 -12.42
N ILE A 156 -3.03 11.96 -13.31
CA ILE A 156 -3.18 13.31 -13.86
C ILE A 156 -3.45 13.22 -15.35
N VAL A 157 -4.52 13.87 -15.80
CA VAL A 157 -4.84 14.05 -17.21
C VAL A 157 -4.38 15.43 -17.64
N SER A 158 -3.38 15.50 -18.51
CA SER A 158 -2.85 16.76 -19.05
C SER A 158 -3.01 16.82 -20.57
N GLY A 159 -3.17 18.03 -21.10
CA GLY A 159 -3.23 18.31 -22.53
C GLY A 159 -3.91 19.64 -22.87
N GLY A 160 -3.23 20.44 -23.69
CA GLY A 160 -3.82 21.49 -24.53
C GLY A 160 -3.46 21.20 -25.99
N GLY A 161 -4.43 21.20 -26.90
CA GLY A 161 -4.24 20.80 -28.30
C GLY A 161 -4.59 19.33 -28.60
N SER A 162 -3.86 18.70 -29.51
CA SER A 162 -4.20 17.45 -30.24
C SER A 162 -4.18 16.13 -29.45
N GLY A 163 -4.08 16.14 -28.12
CA GLY A 163 -4.16 14.91 -27.33
C GLY A 163 -4.28 15.14 -25.82
N LYS A 164 -5.06 14.27 -25.16
CA LYS A 164 -5.10 14.14 -23.69
C LYS A 164 -4.21 12.97 -23.30
N HIS A 165 -3.24 13.19 -22.43
CA HIS A 165 -2.36 12.16 -21.88
C HIS A 165 -2.72 11.91 -20.42
N THR A 166 -2.73 10.63 -20.02
CA THR A 166 -2.93 10.21 -18.64
C THR A 166 -1.61 9.75 -18.07
N TYR A 167 -1.13 10.47 -17.05
CA TYR A 167 0.07 10.16 -16.31
C TYR A 167 -0.32 9.51 -14.99
N ARG A 168 0.47 8.51 -14.57
CA ARG A 168 0.45 7.98 -13.19
C ARG A 168 1.77 8.40 -12.54
N ALA A 169 1.75 8.67 -11.24
CA ALA A 169 2.94 8.94 -10.44
C ALA A 169 2.62 8.61 -8.97
N TRP A 170 3.63 8.66 -8.10
CA TRP A 170 3.45 8.48 -6.65
C TRP A 170 3.90 9.71 -5.89
N ILE A 171 3.15 10.08 -4.86
CA ILE A 171 3.56 11.14 -3.94
C ILE A 171 4.76 10.64 -3.13
N GLN A 172 5.87 11.38 -3.16
CA GLN A 172 7.06 11.11 -2.35
C GLN A 172 7.08 11.97 -1.09
N THR A 173 6.64 13.22 -1.18
CA THR A 173 6.49 14.12 -0.04
C THR A 173 5.25 14.96 -0.22
N LEU A 174 4.59 15.28 0.89
CA LEU A 174 3.40 16.12 0.94
C LEU A 174 3.47 16.96 2.22
N THR A 175 3.56 18.28 2.09
CA THR A 175 3.39 19.19 3.23
C THR A 175 1.92 19.53 3.38
N ALA A 176 1.21 18.73 4.17
CA ALA A 176 -0.21 18.90 4.49
C ALA A 176 -0.45 20.07 5.48
N GLY A 177 -1.62 20.72 5.40
CA GLY A 177 -2.12 21.62 6.46
C GLY A 177 -1.43 22.98 6.55
N GLN A 178 -0.63 23.36 5.56
CA GLN A 178 0.10 24.64 5.53
C GLN A 178 -0.63 25.70 4.69
N GLY A 179 -1.79 25.35 4.11
CA GLY A 179 -2.53 26.16 3.16
C GLY A 179 -2.09 25.93 1.72
N VAL A 180 -3.02 26.08 0.77
CA VAL A 180 -2.87 25.70 -0.65
C VAL A 180 -1.60 26.24 -1.31
N THR A 181 -1.19 27.47 -0.99
CA THR A 181 -0.02 28.13 -1.58
C THR A 181 1.32 27.69 -0.97
N ALA A 182 1.30 27.01 0.17
CA ALA A 182 2.49 26.48 0.85
C ALA A 182 2.61 24.96 0.76
N ASN A 183 1.57 24.27 0.26
CA ASN A 183 1.58 22.83 0.08
C ASN A 183 2.51 22.45 -1.09
N GLU A 184 3.72 22.04 -0.75
CA GLU A 184 4.65 21.40 -1.67
C GLU A 184 4.36 19.91 -1.73
N VAL A 185 4.01 19.44 -2.93
CA VAL A 185 3.85 18.03 -3.25
C VAL A 185 4.99 17.66 -4.19
N ARG A 186 5.75 16.63 -3.82
CA ARG A 186 6.77 16.04 -4.70
C ARG A 186 6.30 14.70 -5.22
N LEU A 187 6.27 14.54 -6.53
CA LEU A 187 5.94 13.28 -7.19
C LEU A 187 7.21 12.46 -7.47
N SER A 188 7.03 11.18 -7.80
CA SER A 188 8.11 10.26 -8.19
C SER A 188 8.84 10.66 -9.48
N TRP A 189 8.20 11.49 -10.31
CA TRP A 189 8.78 12.14 -11.48
C TRP A 189 7.94 13.36 -11.86
N ALA A 190 8.50 14.24 -12.69
CA ALA A 190 7.79 15.42 -13.14
C ALA A 190 6.61 15.05 -14.03
N VAL A 191 5.42 15.53 -13.66
CA VAL A 191 4.18 15.34 -14.42
C VAL A 191 3.63 16.71 -14.80
N PRO A 192 3.30 16.97 -16.07
CA PRO A 192 2.73 18.26 -16.49
C PRO A 192 1.45 18.62 -15.73
N SER A 193 1.22 19.92 -15.53
CA SER A 193 -0.02 20.44 -14.94
C SER A 193 -1.25 19.90 -15.66
N GLY A 194 -2.33 19.64 -14.92
CA GLY A 194 -3.52 19.03 -15.48
C GLY A 194 -4.61 18.73 -14.46
N ARG A 195 -5.63 18.00 -14.90
CA ARG A 195 -6.74 17.58 -14.04
C ARG A 195 -6.37 16.31 -13.28
N VAL A 196 -6.63 16.30 -11.99
CA VAL A 196 -6.52 15.09 -11.15
C VAL A 196 -7.75 14.21 -11.36
N ASP A 197 -7.54 13.02 -11.90
CA ASP A 197 -8.59 12.05 -12.18
C ASP A 197 -8.76 11.05 -11.02
N PHE A 198 -7.66 10.75 -10.34
CA PHE A 198 -7.62 9.79 -9.23
C PHE A 198 -6.51 10.14 -8.25
N ILE A 199 -6.77 9.99 -6.96
CA ILE A 199 -5.76 9.89 -5.90
C ILE A 199 -6.09 8.65 -5.08
N GLY A 200 -5.17 7.69 -5.05
CA GLY A 200 -5.25 6.50 -4.20
C GLY A 200 -4.81 6.82 -2.79
N GLY A 201 -5.04 5.87 -1.89
CA GLY A 201 -4.63 6.05 -0.50
C GLY A 201 -3.11 5.97 -0.32
N GLN A 202 -2.59 6.40 0.83
CA GLN A 202 -1.16 6.34 1.19
C GLN A 202 -0.63 4.91 1.11
N TYR A 203 -1.53 3.95 1.32
CA TYR A 203 -1.29 2.53 1.19
C TYR A 203 -2.20 1.93 0.12
N GLY A 204 -1.66 1.04 -0.71
CA GLY A 204 -2.45 0.28 -1.70
C GLY A 204 -3.35 -0.78 -1.07
N TYR A 205 -3.17 -1.03 0.23
CA TYR A 205 -3.98 -1.92 1.05
C TYR A 205 -4.37 -1.21 2.35
N LYS A 206 -5.60 -1.45 2.79
CA LYS A 206 -6.20 -0.85 3.98
C LYS A 206 -6.78 -1.92 4.89
N PRO A 207 -7.01 -1.63 6.18
CA PRO A 207 -7.74 -2.54 7.04
C PRO A 207 -9.09 -2.94 6.44
N SER A 208 -9.43 -4.22 6.54
CA SER A 208 -10.77 -4.70 6.23
C SER A 208 -11.73 -4.30 7.34
N ALA A 209 -12.91 -3.81 6.94
CA ALA A 209 -13.92 -3.40 7.90
C ALA A 209 -14.47 -4.60 8.70
N ILE A 210 -14.83 -4.36 9.97
CA ILE A 210 -15.58 -5.31 10.78
C ILE A 210 -16.91 -5.64 10.09
N GLY A 211 -17.32 -6.91 10.15
CA GLY A 211 -18.52 -7.42 9.50
C GLY A 211 -18.30 -7.90 8.06
N THR A 212 -17.08 -7.79 7.53
CA THR A 212 -16.71 -8.37 6.24
C THR A 212 -16.23 -9.82 6.39
N VAL A 213 -16.45 -10.63 5.35
CA VAL A 213 -15.90 -11.99 5.29
C VAL A 213 -14.54 -11.93 4.60
N THR A 214 -13.53 -12.53 5.22
CA THR A 214 -12.16 -12.47 4.72
C THR A 214 -12.00 -13.22 3.41
N LYS A 215 -11.14 -12.68 2.53
CA LYS A 215 -10.80 -13.27 1.23
C LYS A 215 -9.53 -14.12 1.36
N PRO A 216 -9.34 -15.12 0.48
CA PRO A 216 -8.09 -15.88 0.44
C PRO A 216 -6.89 -15.00 0.10
N GLY A 217 -5.71 -15.44 0.53
CA GLY A 217 -4.47 -14.67 0.47
C GLY A 217 -3.34 -15.41 1.17
N ILE A 218 -2.58 -14.66 1.96
CA ILE A 218 -1.51 -15.18 2.82
C ILE A 218 -1.64 -14.62 4.23
N VAL A 219 -1.04 -15.32 5.20
CA VAL A 219 -0.66 -14.76 6.49
C VAL A 219 0.86 -14.60 6.53
N LEU A 220 1.31 -13.45 7.01
CA LEU A 220 2.70 -13.09 7.26
C LEU A 220 2.90 -13.05 8.78
N ASN A 221 3.55 -14.08 9.32
CA ASN A 221 3.82 -14.19 10.77
C ASN A 221 5.15 -13.54 11.17
N MET A 222 5.97 -13.15 10.18
CA MET A 222 7.28 -12.54 10.42
C MET A 222 7.15 -11.07 10.84
N ILE A 223 7.11 -10.81 12.15
CA ILE A 223 7.06 -9.45 12.71
C ILE A 223 8.37 -8.69 12.46
N THR A 224 9.51 -9.32 12.75
CA THR A 224 10.83 -8.76 12.45
C THR A 224 11.62 -9.74 11.59
N PRO A 225 12.37 -9.27 10.58
CA PRO A 225 12.53 -7.87 10.17
C PRO A 225 11.54 -7.44 9.09
N ILE A 226 10.54 -8.25 8.76
CA ILE A 226 9.61 -7.96 7.67
C ILE A 226 8.46 -7.08 8.13
N ASN A 227 7.45 -7.58 8.86
CA ASN A 227 6.24 -6.82 9.21
C ASN A 227 6.43 -5.87 10.42
N VAL A 228 7.45 -5.03 10.36
CA VAL A 228 7.77 -4.06 11.42
C VAL A 228 6.70 -2.98 11.47
N ASP A 229 6.26 -2.63 12.69
CA ASP A 229 5.22 -1.63 12.92
C ASP A 229 5.62 -0.25 12.37
N ALA A 230 4.67 0.41 11.70
CA ALA A 230 4.82 1.74 11.10
C ALA A 230 5.92 1.87 10.02
N GLU A 231 6.40 0.74 9.47
CA GLU A 231 7.29 0.75 8.32
C GLU A 231 6.53 0.52 7.01
N HIS A 232 7.04 1.06 5.90
CA HIS A 232 6.43 0.89 4.58
C HIS A 232 6.89 -0.41 3.94
N HIS A 233 5.95 -1.18 3.40
CA HIS A 233 6.23 -2.42 2.68
C HIS A 233 5.75 -2.34 1.25
N CYS A 234 6.40 -3.08 0.36
CA CYS A 234 5.85 -3.35 -0.95
C CYS A 234 5.91 -4.84 -1.27
N PHE A 235 5.04 -5.31 -2.15
CA PHE A 235 5.02 -6.71 -2.52
C PHE A 235 4.66 -6.93 -3.98
N THR A 236 4.99 -8.12 -4.46
CA THR A 236 4.48 -8.67 -5.72
C THR A 236 4.06 -10.12 -5.48
N ALA A 237 2.85 -10.44 -5.93
CA ALA A 237 2.26 -11.77 -5.82
C ALA A 237 1.81 -12.27 -7.20
N LEU A 238 2.08 -13.54 -7.49
CA LEU A 238 1.64 -14.23 -8.69
C LEU A 238 0.46 -15.12 -8.35
N CYS A 239 -0.74 -14.79 -8.83
CA CYS A 239 -1.95 -15.54 -8.58
C CYS A 239 -2.43 -16.37 -9.80
N PRO A 240 -3.21 -17.44 -9.56
CA PRO A 240 -3.99 -18.07 -10.62
C PRO A 240 -4.87 -16.99 -11.31
N GLY A 241 -5.00 -17.11 -12.64
CA GLY A 241 -5.83 -16.17 -13.42
C GLY A 241 -7.26 -16.62 -13.55
#